data_AF-A0A1G0MBH6-F1
#
_entry.id   AF-A0A1G0MBH6-F1
#
_cell.length_a   1.000
_cell.length_b   1.000
_cell.length_c   1.000
_cell.angle_alpha   90.00
_cell.angle_beta   90.00
_cell.angle_gamma   90.00
#
_symmetry.space_group_name_H-M   'P 1'
#
loop_
_entity.id
_entity.type
_entity.pdbx_description
1 polymer ?
#
loop_
_entity_poly.entity_id
_entity_poly.type
_entity_poly.pdbx_seq_one_letter_code
_entity_poly.pdbx_strand_id
1 'polypeptide(L)'
;MKISPMDIQQQQFKGKMFGGLDAEDVDAFLQSVAGEMEELIRENGELRERLTRNATAMAEMEAREAQLRETMLAAQRITEEMKANAQKEAHLVVSEAELKGERIVADAEKKLVELSNQIQELRRDKVQFESGFKGMLDTYYKLLALNNE
;
A
#
# COMPACT_ATOMS: atom_id res chain seq x y z
N MET A 1 34.26 35.02 -28.52
CA MET A 1 35.60 34.80 -29.14
C MET A 1 36.33 36.13 -29.20
N LYS A 2 37.66 36.12 -29.42
CA LYS A 2 38.48 37.36 -29.50
C LYS A 2 38.49 38.01 -30.90
N ILE A 3 38.01 37.29 -31.92
CA ILE A 3 37.90 37.73 -33.32
C ILE A 3 36.53 37.25 -33.80
N SER A 4 35.82 38.04 -34.59
CA SER A 4 34.55 37.73 -35.24
C SER A 4 34.73 37.43 -36.73
N PRO A 5 33.77 36.76 -37.40
CA PRO A 5 33.80 36.60 -38.86
C PRO A 5 33.97 37.94 -39.60
N MET A 6 33.34 39.00 -39.07
CA MET A 6 33.43 40.35 -39.61
C MET A 6 34.84 40.94 -39.44
N ASP A 7 35.52 40.66 -38.32
CA ASP A 7 36.91 41.07 -38.12
C ASP A 7 37.85 40.35 -39.09
N ILE A 8 37.55 39.09 -39.46
CA ILE A 8 38.31 38.31 -40.46
C ILE A 8 38.14 38.93 -41.86
N GLN A 9 36.91 39.28 -42.25
CA GLN A 9 36.64 39.93 -43.53
C GLN A 9 37.26 41.32 -43.66
N GLN A 10 37.37 42.06 -42.55
CA GLN A 10 37.93 43.42 -42.54
C GLN A 10 39.45 43.44 -42.31
N GLN A 11 40.08 42.28 -42.14
CA GLN A 11 41.50 42.20 -41.83
C GLN A 11 42.36 42.63 -43.03
N GLN A 12 43.14 43.70 -42.85
CA GLN A 12 44.11 44.15 -43.85
C GLN A 12 45.53 43.72 -43.48
N PHE A 13 46.30 43.34 -44.51
CA PHE A 13 47.73 42.99 -44.39
C PHE A 13 48.61 44.04 -45.08
N LYS A 14 49.76 44.35 -44.48
CA LYS A 14 50.75 45.25 -45.11
C LYS A 14 51.47 44.50 -46.23
N GLY A 15 51.44 45.05 -47.45
CA GLY A 15 52.13 44.47 -48.61
C GLY A 15 53.66 44.50 -48.49
N LYS A 16 54.34 43.45 -48.94
CA LYS A 16 55.80 43.41 -49.12
C LYS A 16 56.15 43.50 -50.61
N MET A 17 57.14 44.33 -50.97
CA MET A 17 57.53 44.59 -52.36
C MET A 17 58.19 43.42 -53.11
N PHE A 18 58.63 42.35 -52.43
CA PHE A 18 59.26 41.17 -53.06
C PHE A 18 58.84 39.88 -52.33
N GLY A 19 58.35 38.88 -53.07
CA GLY A 19 58.06 37.53 -52.56
C GLY A 19 56.86 37.39 -51.61
N GLY A 20 55.90 38.31 -51.66
CA GLY A 20 54.66 38.25 -50.85
C GLY A 20 53.59 37.32 -51.45
N LEU A 21 52.56 37.01 -50.65
CA LEU A 21 51.35 36.32 -51.12
C LEU A 21 50.51 37.27 -52.00
N ASP A 22 49.79 36.70 -52.96
CA ASP A 22 48.82 37.44 -53.77
C ASP A 22 47.69 37.97 -52.88
N ALA A 23 47.31 39.23 -53.07
CA ALA A 23 46.29 39.89 -52.27
C ALA A 23 44.88 39.35 -52.57
N GLU A 24 44.59 38.98 -53.82
CA GLU A 24 43.28 38.41 -54.20
C GLU A 24 43.09 37.01 -53.63
N ASP A 25 44.14 36.18 -53.68
CA ASP A 25 44.11 34.83 -53.08
C ASP A 25 43.93 34.88 -51.56
N VAL A 26 44.59 35.84 -50.89
CA VAL A 26 44.44 36.04 -49.45
C VAL A 26 43.04 36.52 -49.08
N ASP A 27 42.45 37.45 -49.84
CA ASP A 27 41.09 37.95 -49.60
C ASP A 27 40.05 36.83 -49.80
N ALA A 28 40.18 36.04 -50.87
CA ALA A 28 39.31 34.89 -51.13
C ALA A 28 39.39 33.85 -50.00
N PHE A 29 40.60 33.58 -49.48
CA PHE A 29 40.78 32.69 -48.33
C PHE A 29 40.14 33.26 -47.05
N LEU A 30 40.33 34.56 -46.76
CA LEU A 30 39.72 35.21 -45.60
C LEU A 30 38.18 35.18 -45.67
N GLN A 31 37.59 35.38 -46.85
CA GLN A 31 36.14 35.27 -47.04
C GLN A 31 35.64 33.84 -46.76
N SER A 32 36.34 32.82 -47.26
CA SER A 32 36.01 31.41 -46.98
C SER A 32 36.12 31.09 -45.49
N VAL A 33 37.20 31.52 -44.82
CA VAL A 33 37.40 31.30 -43.39
C VAL A 33 36.34 32.03 -42.55
N ALA A 34 35.97 33.25 -42.93
CA ALA A 34 34.90 33.98 -42.26
C ALA A 34 33.55 33.26 -42.38
N GLY A 35 33.23 32.73 -43.57
CA GLY A 35 32.01 31.94 -43.79
C GLY A 35 31.96 30.68 -42.92
N GLU A 36 33.03 29.87 -42.94
CA GLU A 36 33.15 28.68 -42.09
C GLU A 36 33.05 29.02 -40.59
N MET A 37 33.65 30.14 -40.17
CA MET A 37 33.55 30.60 -38.79
C MET A 37 32.12 31.01 -38.41
N GLU A 38 31.37 31.63 -39.32
CA GLU A 38 29.99 32.01 -39.10
C GLU A 38 29.08 30.76 -38.97
N GLU A 39 29.31 29.74 -39.79
CA GLU A 39 28.62 28.45 -39.68
C GLU A 39 28.92 27.76 -38.35
N LEU A 40 30.19 27.72 -37.94
CA LEU A 40 30.59 27.15 -36.66
C LEU A 40 29.98 27.90 -35.47
N ILE A 41 29.86 29.22 -35.54
CA ILE A 41 29.19 30.02 -34.50
C ILE A 41 27.71 29.66 -34.42
N ARG A 42 27.03 29.56 -35.57
CA ARG A 42 25.61 29.17 -35.65
C ARG A 42 25.40 27.77 -35.07
N GLU A 43 26.18 26.79 -35.52
CA GLU A 43 26.10 25.41 -35.02
C GLU A 43 26.40 25.33 -33.52
N ASN A 44 27.41 26.07 -33.04
CA ASN A 44 27.72 26.10 -31.60
C ASN A 44 26.56 26.68 -30.78
N GLY A 45 25.87 27.69 -31.30
CA GLY A 45 24.66 28.25 -30.69
C GLY A 45 23.54 27.22 -30.59
N GLU A 46 23.22 26.55 -31.71
CA GLU A 46 22.20 25.51 -31.76
C GLU A 46 22.52 24.33 -30.83
N LEU A 47 23.77 23.88 -30.82
CA LEU A 47 24.25 22.82 -29.94
C LEU A 47 24.12 23.21 -28.47
N ARG A 48 24.48 24.45 -28.10
CA ARG A 48 24.31 24.95 -26.73
C ARG A 48 22.85 24.97 -26.31
N GLU A 49 21.95 25.46 -27.16
CA GLU A 49 20.51 25.46 -26.86
C GLU A 49 19.94 24.05 -26.69
N ARG A 50 20.37 23.11 -27.54
CA ARG A 50 19.97 21.69 -27.41
C ARG A 50 20.49 21.09 -26.11
N LEU A 51 21.73 21.41 -25.75
CA LEU A 51 22.36 20.92 -24.52
C LEU A 51 21.62 21.45 -23.28
N THR A 52 21.28 22.74 -23.26
CA THR A 52 20.46 23.33 -22.19
C THR A 52 19.08 22.68 -22.11
N ARG A 53 18.38 22.53 -23.24
CA ARG A 53 17.05 21.88 -23.26
C ARG A 53 17.10 20.45 -22.75
N ASN A 54 18.07 19.67 -23.19
CA ASN A 54 18.24 18.28 -22.75
C ASN A 54 18.61 18.22 -21.26
N ALA A 55 19.46 19.12 -20.77
CA ALA A 55 19.81 19.17 -19.35
C ALA A 55 18.58 19.47 -18.47
N THR A 56 17.71 20.39 -18.90
CA THR A 56 16.44 20.67 -18.18
C THR A 56 15.52 19.46 -18.21
N ALA A 57 15.34 18.82 -19.36
CA ALA A 57 14.49 17.63 -19.48
C ALA A 57 14.98 16.46 -18.61
N MET A 58 16.31 16.26 -18.54
CA MET A 58 16.93 15.26 -17.68
C MET A 58 16.67 15.54 -16.20
N ALA A 59 16.85 16.80 -15.75
CA ALA A 59 16.58 17.18 -14.37
C ALA A 59 15.10 16.97 -13.98
N GLU A 60 14.16 17.28 -14.88
CA GLU A 60 12.74 17.00 -14.65
C GLU A 60 12.43 15.50 -14.60
N MET A 61 13.16 14.68 -15.37
CA MET A 61 12.97 13.24 -15.39
C MET A 61 13.51 12.61 -14.10
N GLU A 62 14.68 13.06 -13.63
CA GLU A 62 15.25 12.64 -12.34
C GLU A 62 14.34 13.03 -11.17
N ALA A 63 13.77 14.23 -11.18
CA ALA A 63 12.80 14.66 -10.16
C ALA A 63 11.54 13.78 -10.15
N ARG A 64 11.00 13.45 -11.33
CA ARG A 64 9.85 12.55 -11.46
C ARG A 64 10.17 11.13 -11.00
N GLU A 65 11.35 10.61 -11.32
CA GLU A 65 11.79 9.29 -10.88
C GLU A 65 11.92 9.23 -9.35
N ALA A 66 12.49 10.28 -8.74
CA ALA A 66 12.60 10.38 -7.29
C ALA A 66 11.22 10.37 -6.62
N GLN A 67 10.27 11.16 -7.13
CA GLN A 67 8.89 11.19 -6.62
C GLN A 67 8.18 9.85 -6.80
N LEU A 68 8.37 9.18 -7.95
CA LEU A 68 7.78 7.87 -8.20
C LEU A 68 8.34 6.82 -7.23
N ARG A 69 9.65 6.85 -6.98
CA ARG A 69 10.31 5.96 -6.02
C ARG A 69 9.80 6.18 -4.60
N GLU A 70 9.64 7.43 -4.18
CA GLU A 70 9.06 7.75 -2.87
C GLU A 70 7.61 7.25 -2.76
N THR A 71 6.81 7.45 -3.80
CA THR A 71 5.43 6.97 -3.87
C THR A 71 5.36 5.44 -3.78
N MET A 72 6.24 4.72 -4.48
CA MET A 72 6.31 3.26 -4.41
C MET A 72 6.69 2.77 -3.00
N LEU A 73 7.64 3.43 -2.34
CA LEU A 73 8.01 3.09 -0.96
C LEU A 73 6.86 3.36 0.02
N ALA A 74 6.12 4.45 -0.18
CA ALA A 74 4.93 4.75 0.62
C ALA A 74 3.84 3.68 0.41
N ALA A 75 3.56 3.31 -0.84
CA ALA A 75 2.60 2.24 -1.16
C ALA A 75 3.00 0.89 -0.55
N GLN A 76 4.29 0.54 -0.58
CA GLN A 76 4.79 -0.68 0.05
C GLN A 76 4.58 -0.65 1.57
N ARG A 77 4.90 0.47 2.24
CA ARG A 77 4.68 0.62 3.69
C ARG A 77 3.20 0.48 4.07
N ILE A 78 2.31 1.14 3.32
CA ILE A 78 0.86 1.05 3.55
C ILE A 78 0.37 -0.39 3.38
N THR A 79 0.89 -1.10 2.37
CA THR A 79 0.52 -2.50 2.12
C THR A 79 0.95 -3.42 3.27
N GLU A 80 2.18 -3.27 3.77
CA GLU A 80 2.67 -4.04 4.92
C GLU A 80 1.89 -3.72 6.20
N GLU A 81 1.58 -2.44 6.45
CA GLU A 81 0.76 -2.05 7.60
C GLU A 81 -0.66 -2.62 7.51
N MET A 82 -1.28 -2.56 6.33
CA MET A 82 -2.60 -3.15 6.09
C MET A 82 -2.58 -4.66 6.33
N LYS A 83 -1.55 -5.36 5.86
CA LYS A 83 -1.39 -6.80 6.07
C LYS A 83 -1.21 -7.14 7.55
N ALA A 84 -0.39 -6.38 8.27
CA ALA A 84 -0.19 -6.57 9.71
C ALA A 84 -1.48 -6.34 10.50
N ASN A 85 -2.23 -5.29 10.17
CA ASN A 85 -3.51 -4.98 10.80
C ASN A 85 -4.55 -6.07 10.51
N ALA A 86 -4.67 -6.53 9.27
CA ALA A 86 -5.58 -7.61 8.90
C ALA A 86 -5.24 -8.93 9.63
N GLN A 87 -3.96 -9.25 9.80
CA GLN A 87 -3.54 -10.44 10.57
C GLN A 87 -3.91 -10.31 12.05
N LYS A 88 -3.70 -9.14 12.64
CA LYS A 88 -4.07 -8.88 14.04
C LYS A 88 -5.58 -8.96 14.24
N GLU A 89 -6.35 -8.38 13.33
CA GLU A 89 -7.81 -8.40 13.38
C GLU A 89 -8.36 -9.82 13.19
N ALA A 90 -7.80 -10.59 12.25
CA ALA A 90 -8.15 -12.00 12.08
C ALA A 90 -7.89 -12.82 13.36
N HIS A 91 -6.74 -12.61 14.02
CA HIS A 91 -6.45 -13.27 15.29
C HIS A 91 -7.43 -12.87 16.40
N LEU A 92 -7.82 -11.59 16.47
CA LEU A 92 -8.81 -11.12 17.44
C LEU A 92 -10.19 -11.77 17.20
N VAL A 93 -10.64 -11.82 15.95
CA VAL A 93 -11.92 -12.45 15.58
C VAL A 93 -11.94 -13.92 15.95
N VAL A 94 -10.86 -14.66 15.66
CA VAL A 94 -10.74 -16.08 16.02
C VAL A 94 -10.78 -16.25 17.53
N SER A 95 -9.98 -15.47 18.27
CA SER A 95 -9.93 -15.54 19.73
C SER A 95 -11.28 -15.19 20.39
N GLU A 96 -12.00 -14.20 19.86
CA GLU A 96 -13.34 -13.85 20.36
C GLU A 96 -14.36 -14.96 20.06
N ALA A 97 -14.28 -15.59 18.89
CA ALA A 97 -15.12 -16.71 18.52
C ALA A 97 -14.88 -17.93 19.42
N GLU A 98 -13.61 -18.23 19.73
CA GLU A 98 -13.22 -19.30 20.66
C GLU A 98 -13.78 -19.05 22.07
N LEU A 99 -13.55 -17.85 22.63
CA LEU A 99 -14.08 -17.48 23.96
C LEU A 99 -15.61 -17.55 24.02
N LYS A 100 -16.28 -17.10 22.96
CA LYS A 100 -17.74 -17.21 22.87
C LYS A 100 -18.19 -18.67 22.78
N GLY A 101 -17.47 -19.50 22.04
CA GLY A 101 -17.71 -20.93 21.95
C GLY A 101 -17.59 -21.63 23.31
N GLU A 102 -16.48 -21.39 24.01
CA GLU A 102 -16.25 -21.92 25.37
C GLU A 102 -17.36 -21.52 26.33
N ARG A 103 -17.79 -20.24 26.29
CA ARG A 103 -18.88 -19.76 27.13
C ARG A 103 -20.21 -20.46 26.82
N ILE A 104 -20.54 -20.66 25.55
CA ILE A 104 -21.77 -21.37 25.16
C ILE A 104 -21.75 -22.81 25.68
N VAL A 105 -20.61 -23.50 25.58
CA VAL A 105 -20.46 -24.87 26.09
C VAL A 105 -20.63 -24.90 27.61
N ALA A 106 -19.96 -24.00 28.34
CA ALA A 106 -20.07 -23.93 29.79
C ALA A 106 -21.52 -23.62 30.26
N ASP A 107 -22.21 -22.70 29.58
CA ASP A 107 -23.60 -22.37 29.88
C ASP A 107 -24.53 -23.58 29.60
N ALA A 108 -24.27 -24.34 28.52
CA ALA A 108 -25.02 -25.55 28.18
C ALA A 108 -24.79 -26.68 29.21
N GLU A 109 -23.55 -26.91 29.64
CA GLU A 109 -23.22 -27.89 30.69
C GLU A 109 -23.91 -27.54 32.01
N LYS A 110 -23.89 -26.26 32.40
CA LYS A 110 -24.60 -25.79 33.59
C LYS A 110 -26.10 -26.06 33.48
N LYS A 111 -26.71 -25.80 32.33
CA LYS A 111 -28.13 -26.07 32.10
C LYS A 111 -28.45 -27.55 32.15
N LEU A 112 -27.56 -28.40 31.61
CA LEU A 112 -27.71 -29.85 31.66
C LEU A 112 -27.75 -30.36 33.11
N VAL A 113 -26.85 -29.86 33.97
CA VAL A 113 -26.83 -30.22 35.40
C VAL A 113 -28.12 -29.77 36.09
N GLU A 114 -28.57 -28.54 35.83
CA GLU A 114 -29.82 -28.00 36.40
C GLU A 114 -31.03 -28.87 36.01
N LEU A 115 -31.16 -29.20 34.72
CA LEU A 115 -32.25 -30.06 34.22
C LEU A 115 -32.17 -31.47 34.80
N SER A 116 -30.98 -32.04 34.93
CA SER A 116 -30.79 -33.36 35.54
C SER A 116 -31.29 -33.39 36.99
N ASN A 117 -30.96 -32.35 37.77
CA ASN A 117 -31.42 -32.21 39.14
C ASN A 117 -32.96 -32.07 39.21
N GLN A 118 -33.55 -31.23 38.35
CA GLN A 118 -35.01 -31.07 38.25
C GLN A 118 -35.71 -32.40 37.91
N ILE A 119 -35.13 -33.19 36.99
CA ILE A 119 -35.67 -34.52 36.64
C ILE A 119 -35.60 -35.46 37.84
N GLN A 120 -34.52 -35.43 38.63
CA GLN A 120 -34.40 -36.27 39.82
C GLN A 120 -35.41 -35.86 40.91
N GLU A 121 -35.62 -34.57 41.14
CA GLU A 121 -36.64 -34.06 42.06
C GLU A 121 -38.04 -34.49 41.63
N LEU A 122 -38.41 -34.29 40.37
CA LEU A 122 -39.71 -34.72 39.84
C LEU A 122 -39.94 -36.22 39.98
N ARG A 123 -38.90 -37.04 39.79
CA ARG A 123 -39.00 -38.49 40.02
C ARG A 123 -39.26 -38.82 41.48
N ARG A 124 -38.60 -38.12 42.41
CA ARG A 124 -38.82 -38.29 43.86
C ARG A 124 -40.24 -37.89 44.24
N ASP A 125 -40.70 -36.75 43.76
CA ASP A 125 -42.05 -36.24 44.02
C ASP A 125 -43.12 -37.21 43.51
N LYS A 126 -42.91 -37.76 42.31
CA LYS A 126 -43.78 -38.81 41.76
C LYS A 126 -43.90 -40.01 42.70
N VAL A 127 -42.77 -40.55 43.17
CA VAL A 127 -42.77 -41.73 44.07
C VAL A 127 -43.46 -41.40 45.40
N GLN A 128 -43.22 -40.21 45.96
CA GLN A 128 -43.88 -39.77 47.19
C GLN A 128 -45.39 -39.64 47.00
N PHE A 129 -45.84 -39.05 45.89
CA PHE A 129 -47.25 -38.93 45.55
C PHE A 129 -47.91 -40.30 45.38
N GLU A 130 -47.31 -41.21 44.61
CA GLU A 130 -47.84 -42.57 44.40
C GLU A 130 -47.98 -43.33 45.73
N SER A 131 -46.99 -43.24 46.61
CA SER A 131 -47.02 -43.87 47.94
C SER A 131 -48.11 -43.24 48.83
N GLY A 132 -48.18 -41.91 48.89
CA GLY A 132 -49.18 -41.18 49.68
C GLY A 132 -50.61 -41.47 49.21
N PHE A 133 -50.83 -41.50 47.89
CA PHE A 133 -52.12 -41.83 47.29
C PHE A 133 -52.54 -43.27 47.61
N LYS A 134 -51.62 -44.23 47.49
CA LYS A 134 -51.89 -45.63 47.86
C LYS A 134 -52.25 -45.77 49.34
N GLY A 135 -51.54 -45.08 50.24
CA GLY A 135 -51.87 -45.07 51.67
C GLY A 135 -53.24 -44.45 51.97
N MET A 136 -53.61 -43.39 51.24
CA MET A 136 -54.93 -42.78 51.35
C MET A 136 -56.04 -43.75 50.92
N LEU A 137 -55.86 -44.44 49.79
CA LEU A 137 -56.82 -45.45 49.31
C LEU A 137 -56.98 -46.62 50.30
N ASP A 138 -55.87 -47.13 50.85
CA ASP A 138 -55.90 -48.20 51.86
C ASP A 138 -56.66 -47.76 53.13
N THR A 139 -56.48 -46.50 53.54
CA THR A 139 -57.21 -45.92 54.69
C THR A 139 -58.72 -45.89 54.43
N TYR A 140 -59.15 -45.38 53.28
CA TYR A 140 -60.57 -45.35 52.91
C TYR A 140 -61.16 -46.75 52.75
N TYR A 141 -60.41 -47.69 52.19
CA TYR A 141 -60.83 -49.08 52.07
C TYR A 141 -61.09 -49.71 53.43
N LYS A 142 -60.18 -49.53 54.40
CA LYS A 142 -60.36 -50.03 55.78
C LYS A 142 -61.57 -49.43 56.49
N LEU A 143 -61.81 -48.13 56.32
CA LEU A 143 -63.00 -47.47 56.89
C LEU A 143 -64.32 -48.04 56.34
N LEU A 144 -64.38 -48.29 55.03
CA LEU A 144 -65.54 -48.93 54.41
C LEU A 144 -65.73 -50.38 54.87
N ALA A 145 -64.64 -51.12 55.06
CA ALA A 145 -64.68 -52.48 55.59
C ALA A 145 -65.19 -52.53 57.04
N LEU A 146 -64.81 -51.56 57.89
CA LEU A 146 -65.26 -51.44 59.28
C LEU A 146 -66.74 -51.04 59.42
N ASN A 147 -67.30 -50.35 58.45
CA ASN A 147 -68.72 -49.96 58.45
C ASN A 147 -69.67 -51.05 57.91
N ASN A 148 -69.13 -52.20 57.47
CA ASN A 148 -69.89 -53.34 56.94
C ASN A 148 -69.93 -54.56 57.89
N GLU A 149 -69.51 -54.39 59.14
CA GLU A 149 -69.79 -55.29 60.28
C GLU A 149 -70.88 -54.69 61.18
#